data_AF-A0A4Q6B9P3-F1
#
_entry.id   AF-A0A4Q6B9P3-F1
#
_cell.length_a   1.000
_cell.length_b   1.000
_cell.length_c   1.000
_cell.angle_alpha   90.00
_cell.angle_beta   90.00
_cell.angle_gamma   90.00
#
_symmetry.space_group_name_H-M   'P 1'
#
loop_
_entity.id
_entity.type
_entity.pdbx_description
1 polymer ?
#
loop_
_entity_poly.entity_id
_entity_poly.type
_entity_poly.pdbx_seq_one_letter_code
_entity_poly.pdbx_strand_id
1 'polypeptide(L)'
;MNASWILVAALALPGCLSSKESSFYALSPKTGTAASGAPALVELRRPGVPGYLDRASIVRRVKNHQLRVDPLERWAEPLGDMIGRVLAQNLSSRLTGTQ
;
A
#
# COMPACT_ATOMS: atom_id res chain seq x y z
N MET A 1 39.43 -36.82 -18.38
CA MET A 1 38.11 -36.25 -18.04
C MET A 1 37.80 -35.17 -19.05
N ASN A 2 36.64 -35.28 -19.66
CA ASN A 2 36.28 -34.83 -21.00
C ASN A 2 35.64 -33.45 -20.95
N ALA A 3 36.36 -32.44 -21.45
CA ALA A 3 35.96 -31.02 -21.47
C ALA A 3 34.57 -30.78 -22.12
N SER A 4 34.12 -31.69 -22.98
CA SER A 4 32.78 -31.66 -23.59
C SER A 4 31.63 -31.74 -22.57
N TRP A 5 31.81 -32.34 -21.39
CA TRP A 5 30.74 -32.43 -20.39
C TRP A 5 30.51 -31.10 -19.66
N ILE A 6 31.56 -30.29 -19.51
CA ILE A 6 31.48 -28.99 -18.83
C ILE A 6 30.71 -27.98 -19.71
N LEU A 7 30.87 -28.05 -21.04
CA LEU A 7 30.19 -27.16 -21.98
C LEU A 7 28.68 -27.42 -22.09
N VAL A 8 28.25 -28.68 -21.97
CA VAL A 8 26.82 -29.05 -22.01
C VAL A 8 26.09 -28.63 -20.73
N ALA A 9 26.76 -28.68 -19.57
CA ALA A 9 26.20 -28.19 -18.31
C ALA A 9 26.02 -26.66 -18.29
N ALA A 10 26.87 -25.91 -19.00
CA ALA A 10 26.79 -24.44 -19.09
C ALA A 10 25.67 -23.94 -20.01
N LEU A 11 25.25 -24.72 -21.00
CA LEU A 11 24.19 -24.33 -21.97
C LEU A 11 22.75 -24.63 -21.49
N ALA A 12 22.59 -25.30 -20.35
CA ALA A 12 21.28 -25.72 -19.81
C ALA A 12 20.73 -24.78 -18.72
N LEU A 13 21.14 -23.51 -18.68
CA LEU A 13 20.56 -22.50 -17.80
C LEU A 13 19.65 -21.55 -18.59
N PRO A 14 18.41 -21.91 -18.95
CA PRO A 14 17.39 -20.91 -19.23
C PRO A 14 16.92 -20.33 -17.88
N GLY A 15 17.84 -19.70 -17.16
CA GLY A 15 17.59 -19.03 -15.90
C GLY A 15 17.26 -17.57 -16.13
N CYS A 16 16.26 -17.27 -16.97
CA CYS A 16 15.66 -15.93 -16.93
C CYS A 16 14.96 -15.81 -15.58
N LEU A 17 15.68 -15.26 -14.58
CA LEU A 17 15.09 -14.76 -13.34
C LEU A 17 14.14 -13.61 -13.69
N SER A 18 12.95 -13.97 -14.16
CA SER A 18 11.85 -13.03 -14.34
C SER A 18 11.33 -12.68 -12.94
N SER A 19 11.93 -11.66 -12.34
CA SER A 19 11.43 -11.10 -11.08
C SER A 19 10.05 -10.51 -11.35
N LYS A 20 9.05 -10.91 -10.57
CA LYS A 20 7.70 -10.37 -10.74
C LYS A 20 7.70 -8.90 -10.34
N GLU A 21 7.19 -8.04 -11.22
CA GLU A 21 7.10 -6.60 -10.98
C GLU A 21 6.20 -6.30 -9.78
N SER A 22 6.56 -5.28 -8.99
CA SER A 22 5.78 -4.87 -7.82
C SER A 22 4.69 -3.87 -8.22
N SER A 23 3.48 -4.07 -7.69
CA SER A 23 2.37 -3.14 -7.82
C SER A 23 2.31 -2.18 -6.64
N PHE A 24 2.11 -0.89 -6.93
CA PHE A 24 1.98 0.17 -5.93
C PHE A 24 0.54 0.67 -5.85
N TYR A 25 0.03 0.82 -4.64
CA TYR A 25 -1.35 1.19 -4.36
C TYR A 25 -1.39 2.44 -3.50
N ALA A 26 -2.30 3.35 -3.84
CA ALA A 26 -2.58 4.55 -3.06
C ALA A 26 -4.05 4.56 -2.64
N LEU A 27 -4.35 5.27 -1.55
CA LEU A 27 -5.72 5.56 -1.18
C LEU A 27 -6.25 6.71 -2.05
N SER A 28 -7.43 6.49 -2.63
CA SER A 28 -8.15 7.52 -3.39
C SER A 28 -9.19 8.19 -2.51
N PRO A 29 -9.29 9.53 -2.56
CA PRO A 29 -10.40 10.25 -1.95
C PRO A 29 -11.74 9.76 -2.49
N LYS A 30 -12.72 9.71 -1.61
CA LYS A 30 -14.10 9.41 -1.96
C LYS A 30 -14.89 10.69 -1.82
N THR A 31 -15.36 11.22 -2.95
CA THR A 31 -16.33 12.31 -2.97
C THR A 31 -17.59 11.93 -2.20
N GLY A 32 -18.20 12.91 -1.55
CA GLY A 32 -19.43 12.73 -0.78
C GLY A 32 -20.29 13.99 -0.83
N THR A 33 -21.52 13.85 -0.35
CA THR A 33 -22.47 14.97 -0.26
C THR A 33 -22.04 15.92 0.87
N ALA A 34 -22.19 17.22 0.63
CA ALA A 34 -22.00 18.23 1.66
C ALA A 34 -22.96 17.99 2.83
N ALA A 35 -22.44 18.07 4.05
CA ALA A 35 -23.21 18.03 5.28
C ALA A 35 -23.68 19.43 5.65
N SER A 36 -24.93 19.55 6.09
CA SER A 36 -25.43 20.79 6.69
C SER A 36 -24.98 20.90 8.15
N GLY A 37 -24.79 22.14 8.63
CA GLY A 37 -24.42 22.39 10.02
C GLY A 37 -23.01 21.93 10.40
N ALA A 38 -22.06 22.00 9.46
CA ALA A 38 -20.67 21.66 9.72
C ALA A 38 -20.05 22.60 10.78
N PRO A 39 -19.17 22.09 11.65
CA PRO A 39 -18.46 22.93 12.63
C PRO A 39 -17.56 23.96 11.93
N ALA A 40 -17.27 25.08 12.60
CA ALA A 40 -16.39 26.11 12.05
C ALA A 40 -14.93 25.65 11.90
N LEU A 41 -14.47 24.72 12.75
CA LEU A 41 -13.10 24.23 12.80
C LEU A 41 -13.07 22.71 13.04
N VAL A 42 -12.24 22.00 12.29
CA VAL A 42 -11.91 20.58 12.53
C VAL A 42 -10.41 20.36 12.52
N GLU A 43 -9.87 19.99 13.67
CA GLU A 43 -8.46 19.60 13.78
C GLU A 43 -8.29 18.11 13.48
N LEU A 44 -7.54 17.80 12.42
CA LEU A 44 -7.17 16.43 12.10
C LEU A 44 -5.82 16.06 12.74
N ARG A 45 -5.85 15.14 13.70
CA ARG A 45 -4.64 14.54 14.27
C ARG A 45 -4.12 13.41 13.40
N ARG A 46 -2.81 13.13 13.49
CA ARG A 46 -2.18 12.02 12.78
C ARG A 46 -2.89 10.69 13.12
N PRO A 47 -3.36 9.93 12.12
CA PRO A 47 -3.98 8.63 12.36
C PRO A 47 -2.98 7.66 13.00
N GLY A 48 -3.39 6.99 14.06
CA GLY A 48 -2.61 5.89 14.64
C GLY A 48 -2.69 4.66 13.74
N VAL A 49 -1.53 4.15 13.31
CA VAL A 49 -1.42 2.92 12.53
C VAL A 49 -0.72 1.85 13.38
N PRO A 50 -1.30 0.64 13.55
CA PRO A 50 -0.62 -0.46 14.22
C PRO A 50 0.71 -0.79 13.55
N GLY A 51 1.75 -1.11 14.33
CA GLY A 51 3.10 -1.35 13.79
C GLY A 51 3.19 -2.47 12.74
N TYR A 52 2.28 -3.45 12.77
CA TYR A 52 2.23 -4.49 11.73
C TYR A 52 1.70 -3.98 10.38
N LEU A 53 0.97 -2.85 10.36
CA LEU A 53 0.49 -2.16 9.16
C LEU A 53 1.39 -1.00 8.73
N ASP A 54 2.23 -0.49 9.64
CA ASP A 54 3.15 0.63 9.38
C ASP A 54 4.39 0.17 8.61
N ARG A 55 4.17 -0.28 7.37
CA ARG A 55 5.20 -0.79 6.47
C ARG A 55 4.80 -0.56 5.02
N ALA A 56 5.78 -0.61 4.13
CA ALA A 56 5.55 -0.42 2.69
C ALA A 56 4.71 -1.55 2.06
N SER A 57 4.79 -2.79 2.54
CA SER A 57 4.04 -3.92 1.96
C SER A 57 2.60 -4.00 2.47
N ILE A 58 1.67 -4.39 1.62
CA ILE A 58 0.27 -4.62 2.02
C ILE A 58 0.19 -5.86 2.91
N VAL A 59 -0.50 -5.75 4.04
CA VAL A 59 -0.76 -6.88 4.94
C VAL A 59 -2.19 -7.36 4.77
N ARG A 60 -2.35 -8.65 4.53
CA ARG A 60 -3.65 -9.31 4.32
C ARG A 60 -3.94 -10.28 5.45
N ARG A 61 -5.18 -10.32 5.92
CA ARG A 61 -5.65 -11.39 6.79
C ARG A 61 -6.03 -12.60 5.92
N VAL A 62 -5.50 -13.78 6.27
CA VAL A 62 -5.70 -14.98 5.42
C VAL A 62 -6.63 -16.01 6.05
N LYS A 63 -6.45 -16.34 7.33
CA LYS A 63 -7.29 -17.27 8.12
C LYS A 63 -7.16 -16.92 9.59
N ASN A 64 -8.12 -17.31 10.44
CA ASN A 64 -8.10 -17.30 11.92
C ASN A 64 -6.83 -16.68 12.54
N HIS A 65 -6.75 -15.34 12.56
CA HIS A 65 -5.67 -14.56 13.19
C HIS A 65 -4.28 -14.59 12.53
N GLN A 66 -4.15 -15.17 11.34
CA GLN A 66 -2.94 -15.13 10.53
C GLN A 66 -2.95 -13.92 9.60
N LEU A 67 -1.85 -13.18 9.66
CA LEU A 67 -1.52 -12.08 8.76
C LEU A 67 -0.43 -12.54 7.80
N ARG A 68 -0.55 -12.15 6.53
CA ARG A 68 0.48 -12.33 5.51
C ARG A 68 0.88 -10.98 4.95
N VAL A 69 2.17 -10.76 4.84
CA VAL A 69 2.74 -9.61 4.15
C VAL A 69 2.83 -9.95 2.67
N ASP A 70 2.29 -9.10 1.81
CA ASP A 70 2.37 -9.30 0.38
C ASP A 70 3.79 -9.01 -0.15
N PRO A 71 4.39 -9.93 -0.93
CA PRO A 71 5.74 -9.73 -1.46
C PRO A 71 5.79 -8.75 -2.64
N LEU A 72 4.67 -8.47 -3.30
CA LEU A 72 4.63 -7.76 -4.58
C LEU A 72 3.69 -6.56 -4.56
N GLU A 73 2.77 -6.49 -3.61
CA GLU A 73 1.88 -5.35 -3.46
C GLU A 73 2.32 -4.44 -2.32
N ARG A 74 2.50 -3.17 -2.66
CA ARG A 74 3.07 -2.16 -1.77
C ARG A 74 2.18 -0.93 -1.75
N TRP A 75 2.17 -0.25 -0.63
CA TRP A 75 1.68 1.11 -0.55
C TRP A 75 2.64 2.04 -1.30
N ALA A 76 2.07 3.01 -2.02
CA ALA A 76 2.82 4.04 -2.75
C ALA A 76 3.49 5.05 -1.80
N GLU A 77 2.99 5.15 -0.57
CA GLU A 77 3.45 6.06 0.48
C GLU A 77 3.24 5.39 1.86
N PRO A 78 3.80 5.89 2.97
CA PRO A 78 3.46 5.39 4.30
C PRO A 78 1.95 5.42 4.55
N LEU A 79 1.38 4.31 5.02
CA LEU A 79 -0.07 4.15 5.14
C LEU A 79 -0.70 5.22 6.03
N GLY A 80 -0.06 5.59 7.14
CA GLY A 80 -0.57 6.64 8.04
C GLY A 80 -0.69 8.00 7.37
N ASP A 81 0.26 8.34 6.50
CA ASP A 81 0.28 9.62 5.79
C ASP A 81 -0.81 9.66 4.71
N MET A 82 -0.99 8.56 3.97
CA MET A 82 -2.09 8.43 3.02
C MET A 82 -3.46 8.53 3.71
N ILE A 83 -3.65 7.87 4.85
CA ILE A 83 -4.91 7.94 5.61
C ILE A 83 -5.18 9.39 6.03
N GLY A 84 -4.18 10.08 6.60
CA GLY A 84 -4.34 11.47 7.04
C GLY A 84 -4.73 12.40 5.89
N ARG A 85 -4.00 12.32 4.78
CA ARG A 85 -4.26 13.13 3.58
C ARG A 85 -5.64 12.86 2.98
N VAL A 86 -5.99 11.59 2.78
CA VAL A 86 -7.28 11.21 2.18
C VAL A 86 -8.44 11.54 3.10
N LEU A 87 -8.27 11.38 4.41
CA LEU A 87 -9.28 11.78 5.38
C LEU A 87 -9.51 13.30 5.36
N ALA A 88 -8.45 14.12 5.32
CA ALA A 88 -8.57 15.57 5.17
C ALA A 88 -9.34 15.93 3.89
N GLN A 89 -8.97 15.36 2.74
CA GLN A 89 -9.66 15.60 1.46
C GLN A 89 -11.14 15.18 1.49
N ASN A 90 -11.43 14.05 2.15
CA ASN A 90 -12.79 13.58 2.34
C ASN A 90 -13.61 14.50 3.24
N LEU A 91 -13.01 15.07 4.29
CA LEU A 91 -13.69 16.01 5.18
C LEU A 91 -13.90 17.36 4.49
N SER A 92 -12.89 17.93 3.84
CA SER A 92 -13.01 19.20 3.12
C SER A 92 -14.08 19.18 2.03
N SER A 93 -14.27 18.05 1.34
CA SER A 93 -15.33 17.91 0.34
C SER A 93 -16.75 17.82 0.92
N ARG A 94 -16.89 17.44 2.20
CA ARG A 94 -18.19 17.24 2.85
C ARG A 94 -18.54 18.37 3.82
N LEU A 95 -17.55 19.04 4.39
CA LEU A 95 -17.73 20.07 5.41
C LEU A 95 -17.40 21.45 4.83
N THR A 96 -18.24 21.90 3.91
CA THR A 96 -18.07 23.20 3.25
C THR A 96 -18.21 24.33 4.27
N GLY A 97 -17.18 25.18 4.38
CA GLY A 97 -17.13 26.28 5.33
C GLY A 97 -16.41 25.97 6.66
N THR A 98 -15.95 24.73 6.85
CA THR A 98 -15.08 24.34 7.96
C THR A 98 -13.62 24.68 7.64
N GLN A 99 -12.91 25.26 8.62
CA GLN A 99 -11.45 25.44 8.60
C GLN A 99 -10.71 24.18 9.04
#